data_AF-A0A0D0BSZ8-F1
#
_entry.id   AF-A0A0D0BSZ8-F1
#
_cell.length_a   1.000
_cell.length_b   1.000
_cell.length_c   1.000
_cell.angle_alpha   90.00
_cell.angle_beta   90.00
_cell.angle_gamma   90.00
#
_symmetry.space_group_name_H-M   'P 1'
#
loop_
_entity.id
_entity.type
_entity.pdbx_description
1 polymer ?
#
loop_
_entity_poly.entity_id
_entity_poly.type
_entity_poly.pdbx_seq_one_letter_code
_entity_poly.pdbx_strand_id
1 'polypeptide(L)'
;MSDPVSNPDWLNHSFQPISDISTTPNLSAPATLTFQDLSIIKGNFDHFRQYQADTTKSLSDTSQAILAIQSQLTAPNPPLPPPPSVPSAPSVIPMNLKPPSFNTPPTFKGKASEVDMFIAKILDVAKSQGTTLLTDQQKCMYMAAFFGEDSPSQWYYAMHLSCTTLLNSFTNFVDAFKEHFGDSNLAYNAGLKLKKLVQTGSAAAHAC
;
A
#
# COMPACT_ATOMS: atom_id res chain seq x y z
N MET A 1 -20.48 -30.59 -29.46
CA MET A 1 -19.03 -30.46 -29.25
C MET A 1 -18.85 -29.34 -28.25
N SER A 2 -18.65 -29.72 -26.99
CA SER A 2 -18.49 -28.81 -25.86
C SER A 2 -17.25 -29.30 -25.13
N ASP A 3 -16.18 -28.51 -25.16
CA ASP A 3 -14.94 -28.81 -24.45
C ASP A 3 -15.14 -28.58 -22.93
N PRO A 4 -14.64 -29.48 -22.07
CA PRO A 4 -14.68 -29.27 -20.63
C PRO A 4 -13.60 -28.25 -20.22
N VAL A 5 -14.03 -27.25 -19.45
CA VAL A 5 -13.15 -26.29 -18.76
C VAL A 5 -12.30 -27.05 -17.75
N SER A 6 -11.02 -27.25 -18.04
CA SER A 6 -10.05 -27.75 -17.07
C SER A 6 -9.89 -26.74 -15.94
N ASN A 7 -10.39 -27.11 -14.78
CA ASN A 7 -10.17 -26.43 -13.50
C ASN A 7 -8.68 -26.54 -13.13
N PRO A 8 -7.98 -25.45 -12.77
CA PRO A 8 -6.55 -25.52 -12.48
C PRO A 8 -6.29 -26.17 -11.10
N ASP A 9 -5.46 -27.21 -11.08
CA ASP A 9 -5.13 -28.11 -9.95
C ASP A 9 -4.53 -27.44 -8.68
N TRP A 10 -4.29 -26.14 -8.67
CA TRP A 10 -3.65 -25.47 -7.52
C TRP A 10 -4.61 -25.18 -6.36
N LEU A 11 -5.92 -25.37 -6.52
CA LEU A 11 -6.92 -25.13 -5.46
C LEU A 11 -7.03 -26.28 -4.43
N ASN A 12 -6.29 -27.39 -4.57
CA ASN A 12 -6.48 -28.57 -3.73
C ASN A 12 -5.38 -28.83 -2.67
N HIS A 13 -4.44 -27.91 -2.47
CA HIS A 13 -3.52 -28.00 -1.33
C HIS A 13 -4.18 -27.44 -0.08
N SER A 14 -5.01 -28.27 0.56
CA SER A 14 -5.41 -28.08 1.95
C SER A 14 -4.16 -27.90 2.80
N PHE A 15 -3.92 -26.67 3.27
CA PHE A 15 -2.95 -26.39 4.31
C PHE A 15 -3.39 -27.14 5.57
N GLN A 16 -2.67 -28.19 5.93
CA GLN A 16 -2.71 -28.71 7.28
C GLN A 16 -2.09 -27.63 8.19
N PRO A 17 -2.78 -27.15 9.23
CA PRO A 17 -2.20 -26.23 10.18
C PRO A 17 -1.04 -26.95 10.90
N ILE A 18 0.12 -26.31 10.95
CA ILE A 18 1.23 -26.76 11.80
C ILE A 18 0.83 -26.43 13.24
N SER A 19 0.03 -27.29 13.86
CA SER A 19 -0.11 -27.34 15.32
C SER A 19 1.01 -28.22 15.85
N ASP A 20 2.13 -27.58 16.21
CA ASP A 20 2.91 -27.85 17.42
C ASP A 20 4.31 -27.25 17.31
N ILE A 21 4.50 -26.08 17.92
CA ILE A 21 5.84 -25.65 18.37
C ILE A 21 5.68 -25.02 19.76
N SER A 22 5.34 -25.84 20.74
CA SER A 22 5.63 -25.54 22.14
C SER A 22 6.90 -26.28 22.53
N THR A 23 8.05 -25.68 22.26
CA THR A 23 9.28 -26.05 22.97
C THR A 23 10.16 -24.82 23.07
N THR A 24 10.28 -24.32 24.29
CA THR A 24 11.23 -23.31 24.74
C THR A 24 12.64 -23.59 24.19
N PRO A 25 13.35 -22.61 23.59
CA PRO A 25 14.70 -22.85 23.09
C PRO A 25 15.67 -23.00 24.27
N ASN A 26 16.20 -24.21 24.44
CA ASN A 26 17.34 -24.49 25.30
C ASN A 26 18.60 -23.94 24.61
N LEU A 27 19.18 -22.90 25.20
CA LEU A 27 20.26 -22.08 24.64
C LEU A 27 21.66 -22.71 24.80
N SER A 28 21.85 -24.02 24.55
CA SER A 28 23.12 -24.68 24.90
C SER A 28 23.64 -25.78 23.96
N ALA A 29 23.17 -25.90 22.70
CA ALA A 29 23.81 -26.79 21.72
C ALA A 29 23.98 -26.11 20.35
N PRO A 30 25.12 -26.30 19.65
CA PRO A 30 25.27 -25.82 18.30
C PRO A 30 24.27 -26.57 17.38
N ALA A 31 23.40 -25.81 16.72
CA ALA A 31 22.47 -26.36 15.74
C ALA A 31 23.27 -27.05 14.62
N THR A 32 23.15 -28.38 14.51
CA THR A 32 23.81 -29.17 13.47
C THR A 32 22.86 -29.28 12.29
N LEU A 33 23.22 -28.65 11.17
CA LEU A 33 22.46 -28.76 9.91
C LEU A 33 22.50 -30.20 9.40
N THR A 34 21.34 -30.74 9.07
CA THR A 34 21.19 -32.08 8.50
C THR A 34 21.24 -32.04 6.97
N PHE A 35 21.44 -33.20 6.33
CA PHE A 35 21.37 -33.32 4.87
C PHE A 35 20.00 -32.92 4.30
N GLN A 36 18.93 -33.06 5.10
CA GLN A 36 17.59 -32.65 4.72
C GLN A 36 17.43 -31.12 4.74
N ASP A 37 18.11 -30.43 5.66
CA ASP A 37 18.13 -28.96 5.66
C ASP A 37 18.86 -28.43 4.43
N LEU A 38 19.95 -29.08 4.01
CA LEU A 38 20.69 -28.70 2.82
C LEU A 38 19.89 -28.90 1.52
N SER A 39 19.06 -29.94 1.43
CA SER A 39 18.22 -30.16 0.26
C SER A 39 17.07 -29.14 0.17
N ILE A 40 16.49 -28.74 1.31
CA ILE A 40 15.51 -27.66 1.38
C ILE A 40 16.13 -26.32 0.97
N ILE A 41 17.31 -26.00 1.49
CA ILE A 41 18.05 -24.77 1.14
C ILE A 41 18.36 -24.74 -0.36
N LYS A 42 18.79 -25.87 -0.94
CA LYS A 42 19.04 -25.97 -2.38
C LYS A 42 17.76 -25.77 -3.21
N GLY A 43 16.65 -26.41 -2.82
CA GLY A 43 15.36 -26.24 -3.48
C GLY A 43 14.88 -24.80 -3.48
N ASN A 44 15.02 -24.11 -2.34
CA ASN A 44 14.69 -22.68 -2.23
C ASN A 44 15.55 -21.82 -3.16
N PHE A 45 16.83 -22.15 -3.30
CA PHE A 45 17.73 -21.42 -4.18
C PHE A 45 17.40 -21.63 -5.67
N ASP A 46 17.07 -22.87 -6.06
CA ASP A 46 16.64 -23.20 -7.42
C ASP A 46 15.31 -22.49 -7.76
N HIS A 47 14.37 -22.43 -6.81
CA HIS A 47 13.11 -21.69 -6.97
C HIS A 47 13.33 -20.18 -7.12
N PHE A 48 14.21 -19.59 -6.30
CA PHE A 48 14.57 -18.18 -6.43
C PHE A 48 15.22 -17.85 -7.78
N ARG A 49 16.09 -18.73 -8.27
CA ARG A 49 16.70 -18.60 -9.60
C ARG A 49 15.66 -18.65 -10.72
N GLN A 50 14.69 -19.55 -10.61
CA GLN A 50 13.60 -19.64 -11.58
C GLN A 50 12.74 -18.38 -11.58
N TYR A 51 12.38 -17.89 -10.39
CA TYR A 51 11.60 -16.66 -10.24
C TYR A 51 12.28 -15.44 -10.88
N GLN A 52 13.61 -15.31 -10.72
CA GLN A 52 14.41 -14.27 -11.37
C GLN A 52 14.37 -14.37 -12.90
N ALA A 53 14.49 -15.59 -13.44
CA ALA A 53 14.45 -15.84 -14.89
C ALA A 53 13.08 -15.47 -15.48
N ASP A 54 12.00 -15.86 -14.81
CA ASP A 54 10.63 -15.59 -15.26
C ASP A 54 10.32 -14.09 -15.22
N THR A 55 10.75 -13.39 -14.17
CA THR A 55 10.59 -11.93 -14.05
C THR A 55 11.33 -11.20 -15.19
N THR A 56 12.57 -11.61 -15.47
CA THR A 56 13.38 -11.00 -16.54
C THR A 56 12.76 -11.23 -17.90
N LYS A 57 12.24 -12.44 -18.16
CA LYS A 57 11.55 -12.78 -19.40
C LYS A 57 10.29 -11.94 -19.57
N SER A 58 9.45 -11.84 -18.53
CA SER A 58 8.21 -11.05 -18.57
C SER A 58 8.46 -9.56 -18.84
N LEU A 59 9.50 -8.97 -18.25
CA LEU A 59 9.91 -7.59 -18.53
C LEU A 59 10.35 -7.41 -19.99
N SER A 60 11.10 -8.38 -20.54
CA SER A 60 11.52 -8.35 -21.93
C SER A 60 10.32 -8.44 -22.89
N ASP A 61 9.42 -9.38 -22.64
CA ASP A 61 8.21 -9.59 -23.45
C ASP A 61 7.32 -8.33 -23.41
N THR A 62 7.16 -7.72 -22.23
CA THR A 62 6.42 -6.46 -22.07
C THR A 62 7.07 -5.31 -22.84
N SER A 63 8.40 -5.21 -22.79
CA SER A 63 9.15 -4.18 -23.52
C SER A 63 8.97 -4.33 -25.04
N GLN A 64 8.99 -5.56 -25.55
CA GLN A 64 8.74 -5.83 -26.98
C GLN A 64 7.30 -5.50 -27.39
N ALA A 65 6.32 -5.81 -26.54
CA ALA A 65 4.92 -5.47 -26.79
C ALA A 65 4.71 -3.94 -26.88
N ILE A 66 5.35 -3.16 -26.01
CA ILE A 66 5.29 -1.69 -26.03
C ILE A 66 5.87 -1.13 -27.34
N LEU A 67 7.00 -1.65 -27.80
CA LEU A 67 7.62 -1.24 -29.08
C LEU A 67 6.73 -1.56 -30.29
N ALA A 68 6.06 -2.72 -30.27
CA ALA A 68 5.13 -3.12 -31.32
C ALA A 68 3.89 -2.21 -31.39
N ILE A 69 3.39 -1.74 -30.25
CA ILE A 69 2.28 -0.78 -30.18
C ILE A 69 2.72 0.59 -30.73
N GLN A 70 3.92 1.05 -30.37
CA GLN A 70 4.42 2.36 -30.81
C GLN A 70 4.54 2.46 -32.34
N SER A 71 4.91 1.35 -32.99
CA SER A 71 5.07 1.27 -34.45
C SER A 71 3.74 1.36 -35.22
N GLN A 72 2.60 1.07 -34.57
CA GLN A 72 1.27 1.17 -35.17
C GLN A 72 0.65 2.57 -35.08
N LEU A 73 1.18 3.44 -34.20
CA LEU A 73 0.66 4.80 -33.99
C LEU A 73 1.28 5.83 -34.95
N THR A 74 2.29 5.47 -35.73
CA THR A 74 2.93 6.33 -36.73
C THR A 74 2.37 6.13 -38.14
N ALA A 75 1.05 6.16 -38.30
CA ALA A 75 0.46 6.35 -39.63
C ALA A 75 0.70 7.82 -40.07
N PRO A 76 1.12 8.10 -41.31
CA PRO A 76 1.23 9.47 -41.79
C PRO A 76 -0.16 10.12 -41.82
N ASN A 77 -0.34 11.22 -41.09
CA ASN A 77 -1.56 12.02 -41.23
C ASN A 77 -1.71 12.48 -42.70
N PRO A 78 -2.88 12.33 -43.33
CA PRO A 78 -3.15 12.95 -44.62
C PRO A 78 -3.04 14.48 -44.52
N PRO A 79 -2.67 15.19 -45.60
CA PRO A 79 -2.47 16.64 -45.57
C PRO A 79 -3.75 17.35 -45.12
N LEU A 80 -3.66 18.17 -44.07
CA LEU A 80 -4.77 19.02 -43.62
C LEU A 80 -5.07 20.10 -44.67
N PRO A 81 -6.34 20.37 -45.00
CA PRO A 81 -6.72 21.56 -45.77
C PRO A 81 -6.41 22.85 -44.99
N PRO A 82 -6.16 23.98 -45.67
CA PRO A 82 -5.78 25.25 -45.04
C PRO A 82 -6.92 25.80 -44.15
N PRO A 83 -6.60 26.43 -43.00
CA PRO A 83 -7.60 26.95 -42.08
C PRO A 83 -8.29 28.22 -42.60
N PRO A 84 -9.61 28.38 -42.44
CA PRO A 84 -10.31 29.64 -42.66
C PRO A 84 -9.99 30.67 -41.56
N SER A 85 -9.94 31.94 -41.97
CA SER A 85 -9.57 33.10 -41.15
C SER A 85 -10.49 33.32 -39.94
N VAL A 86 -9.88 33.59 -38.79
CA VAL A 86 -10.48 33.77 -37.46
C VAL A 86 -11.20 35.12 -37.33
N PRO A 87 -12.40 35.19 -36.70
CA PRO A 87 -12.87 36.39 -36.02
C PRO A 87 -12.52 36.34 -34.52
N SER A 88 -11.90 37.41 -34.03
CA SER A 88 -11.48 37.62 -32.63
C SER A 88 -12.56 37.27 -31.59
N ALA A 89 -12.17 36.47 -30.60
CA ALA A 89 -12.98 36.19 -29.40
C ALA A 89 -12.92 37.36 -28.40
N PRO A 90 -14.01 37.68 -27.68
CA PRO A 90 -13.99 38.64 -26.57
C PRO A 90 -13.28 38.07 -25.33
N SER A 91 -12.56 38.95 -24.62
CA SER A 91 -11.75 38.68 -23.43
C SER A 91 -12.41 37.77 -22.39
N VAL A 92 -11.70 36.68 -22.05
CA VAL A 92 -12.00 35.83 -20.91
C VAL A 92 -11.67 36.58 -19.62
N ILE A 93 -12.67 36.75 -18.77
CA ILE A 93 -12.57 37.24 -17.40
C ILE A 93 -11.69 36.25 -16.61
N PRO A 94 -10.63 36.68 -15.90
CA PRO A 94 -9.86 35.77 -15.07
C PRO A 94 -10.72 35.36 -13.85
N MET A 95 -11.32 34.19 -13.91
CA MET A 95 -11.83 33.54 -12.70
C MET A 95 -10.61 33.19 -11.84
N ASN A 96 -10.41 33.95 -10.76
CA ASN A 96 -9.54 33.59 -9.66
C ASN A 96 -10.16 32.39 -8.92
N LEU A 97 -10.13 31.22 -9.56
CA LEU A 97 -10.37 29.95 -8.90
C LEU A 97 -9.09 29.61 -8.14
N LYS A 98 -9.06 29.96 -6.85
CA LYS A 98 -8.13 29.31 -5.92
C LYS A 98 -8.31 27.80 -6.13
N PRO A 99 -7.27 27.06 -6.54
CA PRO A 99 -7.39 25.62 -6.72
C PRO A 99 -7.94 25.00 -5.44
N PRO A 100 -8.83 23.98 -5.53
CA PRO A 100 -9.18 23.19 -4.37
C PRO A 100 -7.87 22.74 -3.71
N SER A 101 -7.68 23.14 -2.46
CA SER A 101 -6.53 22.72 -1.65
C SER A 101 -6.70 21.23 -1.38
N PHE A 102 -6.20 20.38 -2.26
CA PHE A 102 -6.03 18.96 -1.97
C PHE A 102 -5.02 18.87 -0.83
N ASN A 103 -5.52 18.61 0.39
CA ASN A 103 -4.67 18.36 1.54
C ASN A 103 -3.98 17.02 1.33
N THR A 104 -2.79 17.04 0.73
CA THR A 104 -1.94 15.88 0.60
C THR A 104 -1.67 15.31 2.00
N PRO A 105 -1.90 14.01 2.23
CA PRO A 105 -1.55 13.37 3.49
C PRO A 105 -0.07 13.60 3.81
N PRO A 106 0.27 13.93 5.07
CA PRO A 106 1.67 14.08 5.47
C PRO A 106 2.36 12.72 5.40
N THR A 107 3.65 12.72 5.06
CA THR A 107 4.47 11.51 5.12
C THR A 107 4.54 10.98 6.56
N PHE A 108 4.16 9.73 6.78
CA PHE A 108 4.20 9.09 8.08
C PHE A 108 5.62 8.61 8.41
N LYS A 109 6.16 9.07 9.55
CA LYS A 109 7.54 8.80 9.97
C LYS A 109 7.66 7.74 11.07
N GLY A 110 6.58 6.99 11.36
CA GLY A 110 6.61 5.91 12.34
C GLY A 110 6.29 6.33 13.78
N LYS A 111 5.86 7.57 14.02
CA LYS A 111 5.53 8.04 15.39
C LYS A 111 4.11 7.65 15.77
N ALA A 112 3.96 7.03 16.93
CA ALA A 112 2.66 6.62 17.46
C ALA A 112 1.65 7.78 17.64
N SER A 113 2.14 8.96 18.02
CA SER A 113 1.31 10.16 18.15
C SER A 113 0.72 10.69 16.84
N GLU A 114 1.26 10.24 15.68
CA GLU A 114 0.83 10.69 14.36
C GLU A 114 -0.15 9.71 13.68
N VAL A 115 -0.30 8.50 14.22
CA VAL A 115 -1.07 7.39 13.62
C VAL A 115 -2.53 7.77 13.36
N ASP A 116 -3.25 8.25 14.37
CA ASP A 116 -4.68 8.57 14.24
C ASP A 116 -4.92 9.71 13.24
N MET A 117 -4.11 10.77 13.32
CA MET A 117 -4.21 11.91 12.40
C MET A 117 -3.86 11.50 10.96
N PHE A 118 -2.86 10.65 10.80
CA PHE A 118 -2.46 10.14 9.49
C PHE A 118 -3.57 9.28 8.86
N ILE A 119 -4.12 8.31 9.59
CA ILE A 119 -5.22 7.46 9.13
C ILE A 119 -6.45 8.31 8.76
N ALA A 120 -6.81 9.28 9.60
CA ALA A 120 -7.94 10.16 9.35
C ALA A 120 -7.79 10.92 8.03
N LYS A 121 -6.59 11.46 7.74
CA LYS A 121 -6.31 12.15 6.47
C LYS A 121 -6.35 11.22 5.26
N ILE A 122 -5.80 10.01 5.36
CA ILE A 122 -5.87 9.02 4.29
C ILE A 122 -7.33 8.64 3.99
N LEU A 123 -8.14 8.43 5.03
CA LEU A 123 -9.56 8.12 4.90
C LEU A 123 -10.35 9.28 4.29
N ASP A 124 -10.06 10.52 4.68
CA ASP A 124 -10.70 11.71 4.13
C ASP A 124 -10.40 11.85 2.64
N VAL A 125 -9.14 11.68 2.24
CA VAL A 125 -8.77 11.70 0.82
C VAL A 125 -9.39 10.53 0.07
N ALA A 126 -9.37 9.32 0.62
CA ALA A 126 -9.99 8.15 -0.02
C ALA A 126 -11.50 8.34 -0.23
N LYS A 127 -12.20 8.97 0.71
CA LYS A 127 -13.62 9.34 0.56
C LYS A 127 -13.83 10.43 -0.48
N SER A 128 -12.97 11.47 -0.48
CA SER A 128 -13.07 12.57 -1.45
C SER A 128 -12.80 12.13 -2.89
N GLN A 129 -12.02 11.08 -3.08
CA GLN A 129 -11.65 10.55 -4.39
C GLN A 129 -12.68 9.58 -4.99
N GLY A 130 -13.81 9.32 -4.32
CA GLY A 130 -15.01 8.69 -4.87
C GLY A 130 -14.80 7.32 -5.53
N THR A 131 -14.41 7.32 -6.80
CA THR A 131 -14.25 6.14 -7.68
C THR A 131 -12.81 5.85 -8.10
N THR A 132 -11.81 6.62 -7.66
CA THR A 132 -10.42 6.47 -8.14
C THR A 132 -9.64 5.36 -7.42
N LEU A 133 -10.00 5.04 -6.18
CA LEU A 133 -9.44 3.92 -5.40
C LEU A 133 -10.47 2.78 -5.33
N LEU A 134 -10.59 2.05 -6.43
CA LEU A 134 -11.65 1.06 -6.68
C LEU A 134 -11.52 -0.18 -5.80
N THR A 135 -10.30 -0.59 -5.46
CA THR A 135 -10.06 -1.78 -4.64
C THR A 135 -9.40 -1.44 -3.31
N ASP A 136 -9.65 -2.27 -2.31
CA ASP A 136 -9.00 -2.15 -1.01
C ASP A 136 -7.47 -2.28 -1.11
N GLN A 137 -6.99 -3.09 -2.05
CA GLN A 137 -5.57 -3.18 -2.39
C GLN A 137 -5.00 -1.84 -2.88
N GLN A 138 -5.74 -1.13 -3.74
CA GLN A 138 -5.33 0.21 -4.19
C GLN A 138 -5.32 1.22 -3.04
N LYS A 139 -6.24 1.10 -2.07
CA LYS A 139 -6.24 1.95 -0.86
C LYS A 139 -5.04 1.64 0.05
N CYS A 140 -4.68 0.37 0.22
CA CYS A 140 -3.48 -0.04 0.95
C CYS A 140 -2.21 0.50 0.28
N MET A 141 -2.09 0.35 -1.04
CA MET A 141 -0.97 0.90 -1.82
C MET A 141 -0.92 2.43 -1.74
N TYR A 142 -2.07 3.09 -1.83
CA TYR A 142 -2.16 4.54 -1.71
C TYR A 142 -1.68 5.02 -0.33
N MET A 143 -2.10 4.35 0.76
CA MET A 143 -1.62 4.65 2.11
C MET A 143 -0.11 4.44 2.23
N ALA A 144 0.42 3.35 1.65
CA ALA A 144 1.84 3.04 1.66
C ALA A 144 2.70 4.06 0.88
N ALA A 145 2.13 4.74 -0.12
CA ALA A 145 2.83 5.80 -0.85
C ALA A 145 3.20 7.00 0.04
N PHE A 146 2.56 7.14 1.20
CA PHE A 146 2.87 8.18 2.19
C PHE A 146 3.72 7.66 3.35
N PHE A 147 4.23 6.44 3.30
CA PHE A 147 5.19 5.95 4.27
C PHE A 147 6.55 6.60 4.01
N GLY A 148 7.18 7.09 5.08
CA GLY A 148 8.54 7.58 5.00
C GLY A 148 9.51 6.45 4.67
N GLU A 149 10.62 6.82 4.04
CA GLU A 149 11.86 6.04 4.12
C GLU A 149 12.11 5.72 5.60
N ASP A 150 12.42 4.47 5.93
CA ASP A 150 12.57 3.86 7.27
C ASP A 150 11.44 2.88 7.65
N SER A 151 11.15 2.76 8.95
CA SER A 151 10.35 1.72 9.59
C SER A 151 8.96 1.49 8.95
N PRO A 152 8.17 2.53 8.60
CA PRO A 152 6.89 2.34 7.93
C PRO A 152 6.97 1.63 6.57
N SER A 153 7.96 2.00 5.73
CA SER A 153 8.16 1.37 4.44
C SER A 153 8.64 -0.08 4.60
N GLN A 154 9.56 -0.34 5.52
CA GLN A 154 10.06 -1.69 5.80
C GLN A 154 8.94 -2.62 6.31
N TRP A 155 8.09 -2.12 7.21
CA TRP A 155 6.92 -2.86 7.69
C TRP A 155 5.97 -3.21 6.53
N TYR A 156 5.68 -2.25 5.65
CA TYR A 156 4.85 -2.49 4.47
C TYR A 156 5.43 -3.57 3.55
N TYR A 157 6.73 -3.50 3.25
CA TYR A 157 7.40 -4.53 2.44
C TYR A 157 7.33 -5.91 3.09
N ALA A 158 7.54 -6.00 4.40
CA ALA A 158 7.40 -7.27 5.12
C ALA A 158 5.98 -7.84 5.02
N MET A 159 4.95 -7.00 5.17
CA MET A 159 3.54 -7.42 5.03
C MET A 159 3.20 -7.84 3.60
N HIS A 160 3.71 -7.13 2.59
CA HIS A 160 3.55 -7.49 1.19
C HIS A 160 4.16 -8.87 0.87
N LEU A 161 5.28 -9.22 1.51
CA LEU A 161 5.97 -10.50 1.30
C LEU A 161 5.36 -11.66 2.10
N SER A 162 4.86 -11.39 3.31
CA SER A 162 4.45 -12.44 4.27
C SER A 162 2.94 -12.67 4.36
N CYS A 163 2.11 -11.68 4.01
CA CYS A 163 0.66 -11.71 4.25
C CYS A 163 -0.08 -10.94 3.14
N THR A 164 -0.05 -11.45 1.92
CA THR A 164 -0.70 -10.82 0.75
C THR A 164 -2.21 -10.63 0.91
N THR A 165 -2.86 -11.49 1.70
CA THR A 165 -4.30 -11.38 2.00
C THR A 165 -4.65 -10.16 2.85
N LEU A 166 -3.71 -9.65 3.65
CA LEU A 166 -3.90 -8.44 4.45
C LEU A 166 -4.13 -7.21 3.57
N LEU A 167 -3.45 -7.15 2.41
CA LEU A 167 -3.58 -6.04 1.47
C LEU A 167 -4.92 -6.03 0.74
N ASN A 168 -5.68 -7.14 0.76
CA ASN A 168 -7.00 -7.22 0.12
C ASN A 168 -8.12 -6.62 0.96
N SER A 169 -7.85 -6.26 2.22
CA SER A 169 -8.82 -5.62 3.13
C SER A 169 -8.18 -4.38 3.73
N PHE A 170 -8.68 -3.22 3.31
CA PHE A 170 -8.13 -1.95 3.79
C PHE A 170 -8.39 -1.77 5.29
N THR A 171 -9.51 -2.30 5.79
CA THR A 171 -9.84 -2.30 7.22
C THR A 171 -8.81 -3.10 8.03
N ASN A 172 -8.53 -4.34 7.61
CA ASN A 172 -7.57 -5.19 8.32
C ASN A 172 -6.14 -4.60 8.25
N PHE A 173 -5.80 -3.99 7.11
CA PHE A 173 -4.53 -3.30 6.95
C PHE A 173 -4.39 -2.12 7.92
N VAL A 174 -5.44 -1.31 8.09
CA VAL A 174 -5.46 -0.18 9.04
C VAL A 174 -5.36 -0.67 10.48
N ASP A 175 -6.03 -1.78 10.82
CA ASP A 175 -5.95 -2.35 12.18
C ASP A 175 -4.56 -2.89 12.48
N ALA A 176 -3.95 -3.65 11.56
CA ALA A 176 -2.57 -4.11 11.70
C ALA A 176 -1.57 -2.95 11.77
N PHE A 177 -1.81 -1.87 11.01
CA PHE A 177 -1.00 -0.65 11.08
C PHE A 177 -1.12 0.03 12.45
N LYS A 178 -2.33 0.13 13.01
CA LYS A 178 -2.55 0.67 14.37
C LYS A 178 -1.94 -0.20 15.45
N GLU A 179 -2.01 -1.52 15.29
CA GLU A 179 -1.37 -2.44 16.23
C GLU A 179 0.14 -2.28 16.23
N HIS A 180 0.75 -2.11 15.06
CA HIS A 180 2.20 -2.00 14.92
C HIS A 180 2.76 -0.63 15.31
N PHE A 181 2.08 0.46 14.91
CA PHE A 181 2.58 1.82 15.11
C PHE A 181 1.82 2.63 16.16
N GLY A 182 0.63 2.21 16.57
CA GLY A 182 -0.22 2.95 17.50
C GLY A 182 0.34 2.98 18.92
N ASP A 183 -0.14 3.94 19.72
CA ASP A 183 0.23 4.02 21.13
C ASP A 183 -0.63 3.01 21.92
N SER A 184 -0.02 1.89 22.34
CA SER A 184 -0.68 0.88 23.18
C SER A 184 -1.22 1.44 24.50
N ASN A 185 -0.73 2.61 24.94
CA ASN A 185 -1.14 3.28 26.16
C ASN A 185 -2.00 4.52 25.90
N LEU A 186 -2.52 4.74 24.69
CA LEU A 186 -3.25 5.97 24.34
C LEU A 186 -4.38 6.30 25.33
N ALA A 187 -5.20 5.31 25.67
CA ALA A 187 -6.32 5.49 26.62
C ALA A 187 -5.82 5.82 28.04
N TYR A 188 -4.74 5.17 28.47
CA TYR A 188 -4.10 5.45 29.76
C TYR A 188 -3.50 6.86 29.80
N ASN A 189 -2.77 7.26 28.75
CA ASN A 189 -2.16 8.58 28.58
C ASN A 189 -3.21 9.69 28.47
N ALA A 190 -4.32 9.45 27.77
CA ALA A 190 -5.47 10.35 27.73
C ALA A 190 -6.11 10.51 29.12
N GLY A 191 -6.26 9.40 29.86
CA GLY A 191 -6.74 9.42 31.25
C GLY A 191 -5.82 10.21 32.18
N LEU A 192 -4.50 10.07 32.04
CA LEU A 192 -3.53 10.87 32.79
C LEU A 192 -3.59 12.35 32.42
N LYS A 193 -3.76 12.69 31.13
CA LYS A 193 -3.96 14.08 30.69
C LYS A 193 -5.24 14.68 31.27
N LEU A 194 -6.36 13.95 31.27
CA LEU A 194 -7.61 14.39 31.90
C LEU A 194 -7.45 14.62 33.40
N LYS A 195 -6.73 13.73 34.11
CA LYS A 195 -6.42 13.93 35.53
C LYS A 195 -5.49 15.13 35.78
N LYS A 196 -4.64 15.46 34.81
CA LYS A 196 -3.71 16.60 34.87
C LYS A 196 -4.37 17.93 34.46
N LEU A 197 -5.50 17.88 33.76
CA LEU A 197 -6.41 19.01 33.53
C LEU A 197 -7.15 19.33 34.82
N VAL A 198 -6.42 19.85 35.81
CA VAL A 198 -7.02 20.50 36.96
C VAL A 198 -7.49 21.87 36.49
N GLN A 199 -8.76 22.20 36.72
CA GLN A 199 -9.30 23.53 36.45
C GLN A 199 -8.60 24.55 37.36
N THR A 200 -7.51 25.15 36.88
CA THR A 200 -6.85 26.29 37.54
C THR A 200 -7.52 27.58 37.12
N GLY A 201 -8.80 27.76 37.49
CA GLY A 201 -9.50 29.03 37.25
C GLY A 201 -11.03 28.93 37.29
N SER A 202 -11.66 29.82 38.06
CA SER A 202 -13.11 30.02 38.05
C SER A 202 -13.56 30.56 36.68
N ALA A 203 -14.72 30.11 36.17
CA ALA A 203 -15.30 30.55 34.90
C ALA A 203 -15.57 32.06 34.80
N ALA A 204 -15.40 32.81 35.89
CA ALA A 204 -15.52 34.26 35.96
C ALA A 204 -14.40 35.05 35.24
N ALA A 205 -13.29 34.42 34.82
CA ALA A 205 -12.20 35.10 34.10
C ALA A 205 -12.40 35.17 32.57
N HIS A 206 -13.45 34.56 32.02
CA HIS A 206 -13.73 34.51 30.58
C HIS A 206 -15.00 35.25 30.16
N ALA A 207 -15.61 36.01 31.07
CA ALA A 207 -16.70 36.93 30.77
C ALA A 207 -16.19 38.38 30.86
N CYS A 208 -15.63 38.87 29.76
CA CYS A 208 -15.59 40.28 29.37
C CYS A 208 -15.67 40.34 27.85
#